data_AF-A0A930XUQ6-F1
#
_entry.id   AF-A0A930XUQ6-F1
#
_cell.length_a   1.000
_cell.length_b   1.000
_cell.length_c   1.000
_cell.angle_alpha   90.00
_cell.angle_beta   90.00
_cell.angle_gamma   90.00
#
_symmetry.space_group_name_H-M   'P 1'
#
loop_
_entity.id
_entity.type
_entity.pdbx_description
1 polymer ?
#
loop_
_entity_poly.entity_id
_entity_poly.type
_entity_poly.pdbx_seq_one_letter_code
_entity_poly.pdbx_strand_id
1 'polypeptide(L)'
;MKKKVAILNSLLMFAVLFAILLQNVHSYEHLSKQFSEKKCYHKYNSSREITHQHHNFDSCFVCNFTLSSFVSADVSHFEIKKINCFSGYSFFKSRPITQFFKGSLFALRAPPSFIV
;
A
#
# COMPACT_ATOMS: atom_id res chain seq x y z
N MET A 1 -0.30 -19.12 5.50
CA MET A 1 0.03 -17.71 5.17
C MET A 1 -0.56 -16.71 6.17
N LYS A 2 -1.84 -16.79 6.54
CA LYS A 2 -2.51 -15.85 7.46
C LYS A 2 -1.86 -15.70 8.85
N LYS A 3 -1.35 -16.78 9.46
CA LYS A 3 -0.71 -16.73 10.80
C LYS A 3 0.62 -15.95 10.80
N LYS A 4 1.45 -16.09 9.77
CA LYS A 4 2.73 -15.37 9.65
C LYS A 4 2.50 -13.87 9.46
N VAL A 5 1.49 -13.50 8.67
CA VAL A 5 1.07 -12.10 8.46
C VAL A 5 0.53 -11.49 9.76
N ALA A 6 -0.24 -12.24 10.55
CA ALA A 6 -0.74 -11.77 11.84
C ALA A 6 0.40 -11.47 12.84
N ILE A 7 1.43 -12.32 12.89
CA ILE A 7 2.62 -12.10 13.74
C ILE A 7 3.36 -10.84 13.29
N LEU A 8 3.60 -10.67 11.98
CA LEU A 8 4.25 -9.47 11.45
C LEU A 8 3.46 -8.20 11.77
N ASN A 9 2.13 -8.22 11.64
CA ASN A 9 1.28 -7.08 11.96
C ASN A 9 1.32 -6.73 13.46
N SER A 10 1.34 -7.75 14.32
CA SER A 10 1.46 -7.56 15.76
C SER A 10 2.83 -6.97 16.14
N LEU A 11 3.93 -7.48 15.56
CA LEU A 11 5.27 -6.93 15.78
C LEU A 11 5.37 -5.47 15.34
N LEU A 12 4.76 -5.11 14.20
CA LEU A 12 4.71 -3.75 13.72
C LEU A 12 3.94 -2.83 14.69
N MET A 13 2.80 -3.29 15.20
CA MET A 13 2.03 -2.55 16.22
C MET A 13 2.86 -2.30 17.48
N PHE A 14 3.56 -3.32 17.99
CA PHE A 14 4.44 -3.17 19.16
C PHE A 14 5.60 -2.22 18.89
N ALA A 15 6.20 -2.27 17.70
CA ALA A 15 7.29 -1.35 17.33
C ALA A 15 6.82 0.11 17.32
N VAL A 16 5.62 0.38 16.78
CA VAL A 16 5.03 1.73 16.80
C VAL A 16 4.76 2.20 18.23
N LEU A 17 4.16 1.34 19.07
CA LEU A 17 3.92 1.66 20.48
C LEU A 17 5.22 1.97 21.24
N PHE A 18 6.27 1.20 20.99
CA PHE A 18 7.56 1.41 21.61
C PHE A 18 8.22 2.73 21.18
N ALA A 19 8.13 3.06 19.88
CA ALA A 19 8.60 4.36 19.37
C ALA A 19 7.87 5.53 20.05
N ILE A 20 6.53 5.44 20.19
CA ILE A 20 5.73 6.46 20.90
C ILE A 20 6.15 6.56 22.37
N LEU A 21 6.37 5.43 23.04
CA LEU A 21 6.77 5.42 24.45
C LEU A 21 8.12 6.10 24.67
N LEU A 22 9.14 5.72 23.89
CA LEU A 22 10.47 6.33 23.97
C LEU A 22 10.41 7.84 23.71
N GLN A 23 9.60 8.25 22.75
CA GLN A 23 9.40 9.65 22.42
C GLN A 23 8.79 10.47 23.57
N ASN A 24 7.86 9.87 24.32
CA ASN A 24 7.27 10.47 25.51
C ASN A 24 8.25 10.56 26.68
N VAL A 25 9.04 9.50 26.92
CA VAL A 25 10.06 9.51 27.99
C VAL A 25 11.10 10.61 27.75
N HIS A 26 11.56 10.79 26.51
CA HIS A 26 12.50 11.85 26.17
C HIS A 26 11.87 13.25 26.34
N SER A 27 10.59 13.41 25.99
CA SER A 27 9.85 14.66 26.22
C SER A 27 9.77 15.02 27.71
N TYR A 28 9.64 14.03 28.59
CA TYR A 28 9.60 14.24 30.04
C TYR A 28 10.93 14.79 30.59
N GLU A 29 12.06 14.36 30.05
CA GLU A 29 13.37 14.91 30.44
C GLU A 29 13.46 16.41 30.11
N HIS A 30 13.03 16.81 28.91
CA HIS A 30 12.99 18.22 28.50
C HIS A 30 12.05 19.04 29.39
N LEU A 31 10.88 18.48 29.71
CA LEU A 31 9.92 19.12 30.61
C LEU A 31 10.50 19.28 32.02
N SER A 32 11.19 18.27 32.55
CA SER A 32 11.86 18.34 33.85
C SER A 32 12.97 19.42 33.87
N LYS A 33 13.77 19.52 32.80
CA LYS A 33 14.76 20.60 32.64
C LYS A 33 14.11 21.98 32.62
N GLN A 34 12.98 22.14 31.92
CA GLN A 34 12.19 23.38 31.92
C GLN A 34 11.72 23.79 33.32
N PHE A 35 11.28 22.83 34.14
CA PHE A 35 10.84 23.12 35.51
C PHE A 35 12.00 23.40 36.46
N SER A 36 13.17 22.80 36.22
CA SER A 36 14.38 23.00 37.03
C SER A 36 15.08 24.33 36.71
N GLU A 37 14.91 24.85 35.49
CA GLU A 37 15.50 26.12 35.09
C GLU A 37 14.91 27.28 35.89
N LYS A 38 15.79 28.08 36.51
CA LYS A 38 15.38 29.19 37.38
C LYS A 38 14.78 30.29 36.52
N LYS A 39 13.52 30.67 36.79
CA LYS A 39 12.88 31.82 36.17
C LYS A 39 13.60 33.11 36.58
N CYS A 40 14.41 33.67 35.69
CA CYS A 40 15.09 34.94 35.89
C CYS A 40 14.24 36.11 35.37
N TYR A 41 13.93 37.07 36.26
CA TYR A 41 13.27 38.31 35.90
C TYR A 41 14.32 39.38 35.62
N HIS A 42 14.55 39.69 34.36
CA HIS A 42 15.49 40.74 33.96
C HIS A 42 14.77 42.09 33.91
N LYS A 43 15.21 43.07 34.70
CA LYS A 43 14.83 44.48 34.50
C LYS A 43 15.73 45.05 33.41
N TYR A 44 15.16 45.39 32.26
CA TYR A 44 15.91 46.01 31.17
C TYR A 44 16.36 47.42 31.58
N ASN A 45 17.63 47.57 31.94
CA ASN A 45 18.27 48.87 32.02
C ASN A 45 19.00 49.18 30.71
N SER A 46 19.08 50.46 30.34
CA SER A 46 19.57 50.95 29.05
C SER A 46 21.07 50.71 28.78
N SER A 47 21.83 50.23 29.77
CA SER A 47 23.22 49.81 29.65
C SER A 47 23.30 48.37 29.12
N ARG A 48 24.21 48.11 28.17
CA ARG A 48 24.50 46.76 27.66
C ARG A 48 25.03 45.87 28.79
N GLU A 49 24.14 45.18 29.50
CA GLU A 49 24.49 44.19 30.51
C GLU A 49 24.65 42.82 29.84
N ILE A 50 25.75 42.11 30.18
CA ILE A 50 25.94 40.72 29.79
C ILE A 50 25.03 39.88 30.68
N THR A 51 23.77 39.71 30.27
CA THR A 51 22.86 38.74 30.90
C THR A 51 23.17 37.35 30.35
N HIS A 52 22.91 36.32 31.16
CA HIS A 52 23.02 34.95 30.68
C HIS A 52 22.05 34.75 29.51
N GLN A 53 22.53 34.09 28.46
CA GLN A 53 21.71 33.78 27.30
C GLN A 53 20.70 32.72 27.70
N HIS A 54 19.42 33.09 27.75
CA HIS A 54 18.34 32.10 27.71
C HIS A 54 18.38 31.53 26.29
N HIS A 55 19.03 30.37 26.10
CA HIS A 55 18.76 29.60 24.90
C HIS A 55 17.28 29.21 25.00
N ASN A 56 16.44 29.95 24.27
CA ASN A 56 15.02 29.67 24.17
C ASN A 56 14.92 28.19 23.78
N PHE A 57 14.31 27.37 24.64
CA PHE A 57 14.30 25.91 24.52
C PHE A 57 14.26 25.47 23.07
N ASP A 58 15.42 25.05 22.54
CA ASP A 58 15.54 24.69 21.13
C ASP A 58 14.51 23.60 20.86
N SER A 59 13.67 23.82 19.86
CA SER A 59 12.61 22.89 19.51
C SER A 59 13.22 21.53 19.20
N CYS A 60 13.01 20.54 20.08
CA CYS A 60 13.54 19.21 19.88
C CYS A 60 12.82 18.55 18.69
N PHE A 61 13.52 18.37 17.57
CA PHE A 61 12.99 17.74 16.36
C PHE A 61 12.47 16.32 16.60
N VAL A 62 13.01 15.63 17.60
CA VAL A 62 12.59 14.29 18.00
C VAL A 62 11.19 14.39 18.65
N CYS A 63 10.98 15.36 19.55
CA CYS A 63 9.71 15.58 20.24
C CYS A 63 8.63 16.27 19.38
N ASN A 64 8.99 16.90 18.27
CA ASN A 64 8.05 17.50 17.33
C ASN A 64 7.42 16.45 16.40
N PHE A 65 6.57 15.59 16.95
CA PHE A 65 5.79 14.62 16.19
C PHE A 65 4.28 14.89 16.32
N THR A 66 3.54 14.66 15.25
CA THR A 66 2.08 14.79 15.22
C THR A 66 1.45 13.43 14.94
N LEU A 67 0.51 13.01 15.77
CA LEU A 67 -0.27 11.80 15.53
C LEU A 67 -1.54 12.18 14.74
N SER A 68 -1.62 11.76 13.48
CA SER A 68 -2.86 11.84 12.70
C SER A 68 -3.65 10.54 12.85
N SER A 69 -4.97 10.64 12.87
CA SER A 69 -5.85 9.47 12.81
C SER A 69 -5.64 8.71 11.50
N PHE A 70 -5.28 7.43 11.59
CA PHE A 70 -5.31 6.52 10.45
C PHE A 70 -6.75 6.07 10.23
N VAL A 71 -7.43 6.64 9.23
CA VAL A 71 -8.71 6.09 8.75
C VAL A 71 -8.35 4.92 7.83
N SER A 72 -8.67 3.70 8.27
CA SER A 72 -8.56 2.53 7.40
C SER A 72 -9.43 2.79 6.18
N ALA A 73 -8.84 2.83 4.98
CA ALA A 73 -9.61 3.02 3.76
C ALA A 73 -10.70 1.94 3.69
N ASP A 74 -11.96 2.35 3.54
CA ASP A 74 -13.06 1.43 3.33
C ASP A 74 -12.68 0.50 2.18
N VAL A 75 -12.60 -0.79 2.49
CA VAL A 75 -12.26 -1.82 1.50
C VAL A 75 -13.39 -1.80 0.50
N SER A 76 -13.16 -1.18 -0.67
CA SER A 76 -14.14 -1.09 -1.73
C SER A 76 -14.36 -2.51 -2.28
N HIS A 77 -15.39 -3.16 -1.75
CA HIS A 77 -15.85 -4.43 -2.29
C HIS A 77 -16.46 -4.17 -3.66
N PHE A 78 -15.82 -4.68 -4.70
CA PHE A 78 -16.42 -4.71 -6.04
C PHE A 78 -17.35 -5.92 -6.13
N GLU A 79 -18.62 -5.68 -6.45
CA GLU A 79 -19.59 -6.75 -6.70
C GLU A 79 -19.45 -7.21 -8.16
N ILE A 80 -18.89 -8.42 -8.37
CA ILE A 80 -18.85 -9.01 -9.71
C ILE A 80 -20.28 -9.47 -10.05
N LYS A 81 -20.99 -8.65 -10.83
CA LYS A 81 -22.29 -9.02 -11.38
C LYS A 81 -22.09 -10.15 -12.38
N LYS A 82 -22.58 -11.36 -12.07
CA LYS A 82 -22.56 -12.51 -12.99
C LYS A 82 -23.38 -12.14 -14.23
N ILE A 83 -22.70 -11.99 -15.37
CA ILE A 83 -23.36 -11.86 -16.67
C ILE A 83 -23.80 -13.27 -17.07
N ASN A 84 -25.10 -13.53 -17.04
CA ASN A 84 -25.65 -14.75 -17.61
C ASN A 84 -25.56 -14.64 -19.14
N CYS A 85 -24.45 -15.11 -19.72
CA CYS A 85 -24.36 -15.36 -21.14
C CYS A 85 -25.27 -16.54 -21.48
N PHE A 86 -26.45 -16.26 -22.01
CA PHE A 86 -27.23 -17.27 -22.70
C PHE A 86 -26.46 -17.64 -23.98
N SER A 87 -25.70 -18.73 -23.91
CA SER A 87 -25.18 -19.41 -25.08
C SER A 87 -26.37 -20.01 -25.83
N GLY A 88 -26.97 -19.24 -26.73
CA GLY A 88 -27.95 -19.76 -27.66
C GLY A 88 -27.31 -20.91 -28.45
N TYR A 89 -27.83 -22.13 -28.30
CA TYR A 89 -27.35 -23.28 -29.05
C TYR A 89 -27.59 -23.02 -30.54
N SER A 90 -26.51 -22.93 -31.31
CA SER A 90 -26.60 -22.95 -32.77
C SER A 90 -26.81 -24.39 -33.20
N PHE A 91 -28.03 -24.73 -33.62
CA PHE A 91 -28.32 -26.03 -34.22
C PHE A 91 -27.76 -26.07 -35.64
N PHE A 92 -26.46 -26.36 -35.78
CA PHE A 92 -25.90 -26.75 -37.07
C PHE A 92 -26.39 -28.15 -37.41
N LYS A 93 -27.36 -28.24 -38.32
CA LYS A 93 -27.77 -29.52 -38.91
C LYS A 93 -26.70 -29.95 -39.92
N SER A 94 -25.70 -30.69 -39.46
CA SER A 94 -24.77 -31.35 -40.37
C SER A 94 -25.52 -32.40 -41.18
N ARG A 95 -25.45 -32.29 -42.51
CA ARG A 95 -25.94 -33.34 -43.40
C ARG A 95 -24.88 -34.45 -43.42
N PRO A 96 -25.25 -35.73 -43.26
CA PRO A 96 -24.28 -36.80 -43.42
C PRO A 96 -23.75 -36.77 -44.84
N ILE A 97 -22.42 -36.80 -44.99
CA ILE A 97 -21.79 -37.02 -46.29
C ILE A 97 -22.11 -38.46 -46.68
N THR A 98 -23.09 -38.64 -47.57
CA THR A 98 -23.52 -39.96 -48.08
C THR A 98 -22.59 -40.51 -49.15
N GLN A 99 -21.48 -39.82 -49.42
CA GLN A 99 -20.44 -40.30 -50.32
C GLN A 99 -19.58 -41.32 -49.57
N PHE A 100 -19.96 -42.59 -49.67
CA PHE A 100 -19.06 -43.68 -49.32
C PHE A 100 -17.86 -43.66 -50.27
N PHE A 101 -16.65 -43.75 -49.72
CA PHE A 101 -15.42 -43.86 -50.49
C PHE A 101 -15.48 -45.11 -51.39
N LYS A 102 -15.70 -44.92 -52.70
CA LYS A 102 -15.80 -46.02 -53.68
C LYS A 102 -14.42 -46.56 -54.14
N GLY A 103 -13.35 -46.28 -53.40
CA GLY A 103 -11.98 -46.65 -53.78
C GLY A 103 -11.19 -45.52 -54.43
N SER A 104 -9.87 -45.73 -54.55
CA SER A 104 -8.82 -44.85 -55.07
C SER A 104 -9.32 -43.72 -55.98
N LEU A 105 -9.37 -42.48 -55.46
CA LEU A 105 -9.51 -41.29 -56.30
C LEU A 105 -8.22 -41.11 -57.12
N PHE A 106 -8.23 -41.62 -58.35
CA PHE A 106 -7.13 -41.47 -59.31
C PHE A 106 -6.93 -40.02 -59.78
N ALA A 107 -7.79 -39.09 -59.35
CA ALA A 107 -7.69 -37.67 -59.69
C ALA A 107 -6.37 -37.02 -59.22
N LEU A 108 -5.68 -37.59 -58.23
CA LEU A 108 -4.36 -37.11 -57.78
C LEU A 108 -3.15 -37.84 -58.40
N ARG A 109 -3.37 -38.74 -59.38
CA ARG A 109 -2.27 -39.41 -60.11
C ARG A 109 -1.97 -38.82 -61.49
N ALA A 110 -2.69 -37.78 -61.90
CA ALA A 110 -2.32 -37.07 -63.12
C ALA A 110 -1.00 -36.30 -62.87
N PRO A 111 0.04 -36.47 -63.71
CA PRO A 111 1.25 -35.67 -63.60
C PRO A 111 0.88 -34.18 -63.75
N PRO A 112 1.55 -33.27 -63.01
CA PRO A 112 1.27 -31.85 -63.08
C PRO A 112 1.41 -31.38 -64.52
N SER A 113 0.32 -30.86 -65.09
CA SER A 113 0.36 -30.26 -66.43
C SER A 113 1.10 -28.93 -66.32
N PHE A 114 2.24 -28.84 -66.99
CA PHE A 114 2.90 -27.56 -67.26
C PHE A 114 1.97 -26.73 -68.13
N ILE A 115 1.45 -25.64 -67.59
CA ILE A 115 0.80 -24.58 -68.37
C ILE A 115 1.93 -23.69 -68.89
N VAL A 116 2.06 -23.61 -70.21
CA VAL A 116 2.84 -22.59 -70.93
C VAL A 116 1.94 -21.39 -71.18
#